data_AF-A0A2P8D0C0-F1
#
_entry.id   AF-A0A2P8D0C0-F1
#
_cell.length_a   1.000
_cell.length_b   1.000
_cell.length_c   1.000
_cell.angle_alpha   90.00
_cell.angle_beta   90.00
_cell.angle_gamma   90.00
#
_symmetry.space_group_name_H-M   'P 1'
#
loop_
_entity.id
_entity.type
_entity.pdbx_description
1 polymer ?
#
loop_
_entity_poly.entity_id
_entity_poly.type
_entity_poly.pdbx_seq_one_letter_code
_entity_poly.pdbx_strand_id
1 'polypeptide(L)'
;MTGLILFALLFAGNIAFATDHNIKAYLTLVNEAELLICNDKLKEAVQHYDKAFSLKASPVGKDLLNAILCTYQLDDTGRFKSYATTLLKNGAFSSISNFRKYIAKVPVGPDKDKYGKIWDDLSRKIIPGLDTAYRNQLIRLVQADQDVRHFFVGKYYGDYNNGGKDSFNVFDSLNVIKLKKLFDTKGFLRRIKSAMTIIFRATHLYTN
;
A
#
# COMPACT_ATOMS: atom_id res chain seq x y z
N MET A 1 11.84 -24.37 37.86
CA MET A 1 11.99 -23.91 36.45
C MET A 1 10.67 -23.89 35.66
N THR A 2 9.58 -24.48 36.14
CA THR A 2 8.27 -24.51 35.47
C THR A 2 7.50 -23.18 35.49
N GLY A 3 7.70 -22.32 36.51
CA GLY A 3 7.02 -21.02 36.61
C GLY A 3 7.48 -19.96 35.59
N LEU A 4 8.73 -20.02 35.13
CA LEU A 4 9.30 -19.08 34.15
C LEU A 4 8.74 -19.31 32.74
N ILE A 5 8.37 -20.56 32.41
CA ILE A 5 7.78 -20.93 31.12
C ILE A 5 6.32 -20.45 31.03
N LEU A 6 5.57 -20.51 32.13
CA LEU A 6 4.18 -20.05 32.18
C LEU A 6 4.07 -18.51 32.05
N PHE A 7 5.03 -17.78 32.64
CA PHE A 7 5.08 -16.32 32.53
C PHE A 7 5.43 -15.85 31.11
N ALA A 8 6.33 -16.55 30.41
CA ALA A 8 6.66 -16.26 29.02
C ALA A 8 5.47 -16.49 28.06
N LEU A 9 4.64 -17.50 28.32
CA LEU A 9 3.47 -17.81 27.50
C LEU A 9 2.34 -16.76 27.65
N LEU A 10 2.17 -16.17 28.84
CA LEU A 10 1.19 -15.10 29.08
C LEU A 10 1.57 -13.78 28.38
N PHE A 11 2.86 -13.50 28.21
CA PHE A 11 3.33 -12.34 27.43
C PHE A 11 3.16 -12.54 25.92
N ALA A 12 3.38 -13.76 25.41
CA ALA A 12 3.22 -14.05 23.98
C ALA A 12 1.77 -13.94 23.50
N GLY A 13 0.80 -14.33 24.34
CA GLY A 13 -0.64 -14.21 24.02
C GLY A 13 -1.11 -12.76 23.85
N ASN A 14 -0.65 -11.85 24.72
CA ASN A 14 -1.05 -10.43 24.65
C ASN A 14 -0.54 -9.71 23.40
N ILE A 15 0.61 -10.10 22.85
CA ILE A 15 1.17 -9.51 21.63
C ILE A 15 0.33 -9.89 20.40
N ALA A 16 -0.22 -11.10 20.36
CA ALA A 16 -1.01 -11.59 19.23
C ALA A 16 -2.41 -10.93 19.16
N PHE A 17 -3.06 -10.66 20.29
CA PHE A 17 -4.35 -9.95 20.31
C PHE A 17 -4.20 -8.43 20.08
N ALA A 18 -3.13 -7.80 20.57
CA ALA A 18 -2.86 -6.39 20.34
C ALA A 18 -2.55 -6.07 18.86
N THR A 19 -1.96 -7.01 18.13
CA THR A 19 -1.66 -6.84 16.70
C THR A 19 -2.93 -6.81 15.84
N ASP A 20 -3.97 -7.56 16.19
CA ASP A 20 -5.23 -7.57 15.45
C ASP A 20 -6.05 -6.29 15.65
N HIS A 21 -6.16 -5.80 16.90
CA HIS A 21 -6.85 -4.54 17.19
C HIS A 21 -6.22 -3.34 16.47
N ASN A 22 -4.89 -3.24 16.46
CA ASN A 22 -4.19 -2.14 15.80
C ASN A 22 -4.37 -2.16 14.28
N ILE A 23 -4.43 -3.35 13.67
CA ILE A 23 -4.71 -3.47 12.24
C ILE A 23 -6.13 -3.02 11.92
N LYS A 24 -7.13 -3.45 12.70
CA LYS A 24 -8.52 -3.04 12.51
C LYS A 24 -8.68 -1.52 12.66
N ALA A 25 -8.13 -0.95 13.73
CA ALA A 25 -8.17 0.50 13.97
C ALA A 25 -7.46 1.29 12.86
N TYR A 26 -6.32 0.81 12.37
CA TYR A 26 -5.62 1.39 11.21
C TYR A 26 -6.54 1.43 9.98
N LEU A 27 -7.19 0.31 9.64
CA LEU A 27 -8.05 0.23 8.46
C LEU A 27 -9.28 1.13 8.57
N THR A 28 -9.89 1.21 9.76
CA THR A 28 -11.01 2.12 10.01
C THR A 28 -10.60 3.58 9.75
N LEU A 29 -9.49 4.03 10.34
CA LEU A 29 -9.01 5.40 10.16
C LEU A 29 -8.63 5.73 8.71
N VAL A 30 -8.04 4.77 7.99
CA VAL A 30 -7.73 4.95 6.56
C VAL A 30 -9.01 5.08 5.73
N ASN A 31 -10.01 4.24 5.98
CA ASN A 31 -11.28 4.30 5.26
C ASN A 31 -12.01 5.62 5.52
N GLU A 32 -12.03 6.09 6.78
CA GLU A 32 -12.57 7.40 7.14
C GLU A 32 -11.82 8.53 6.41
N ALA A 33 -10.49 8.47 6.35
CA ALA A 33 -9.69 9.45 5.60
C ALA A 33 -10.05 9.45 4.11
N GLU A 34 -10.24 8.28 3.49
CA GLU A 34 -10.63 8.16 2.07
C GLU A 34 -12.02 8.74 1.81
N LEU A 35 -12.99 8.51 2.71
CA LEU A 35 -14.31 9.14 2.63
C LEU A 35 -14.24 10.66 2.79
N LEU A 36 -13.37 11.16 3.67
CA LEU A 36 -13.15 12.60 3.84
C LEU A 36 -12.52 13.24 2.60
N ILE A 37 -11.62 12.55 1.89
CA ILE A 37 -11.10 13.00 0.59
C ILE A 37 -12.23 13.15 -0.42
N CYS A 38 -13.11 12.16 -0.52
CA CYS A 38 -14.26 12.23 -1.44
C CYS A 38 -15.22 13.39 -1.14
N ASN A 39 -15.21 13.89 0.10
CA ASN A 39 -16.00 15.03 0.54
C ASN A 39 -15.21 16.36 0.59
N ASP A 40 -14.04 16.42 -0.07
CA ASP A 40 -13.13 17.57 -0.10
C ASP A 40 -12.64 18.07 1.28
N LYS A 41 -12.77 17.24 2.33
CA LYS A 41 -12.34 17.55 3.70
C LYS A 41 -10.89 17.15 3.95
N LEU A 42 -9.98 17.73 3.15
CA LEU A 42 -8.57 17.29 3.10
C LEU A 42 -7.82 17.43 4.44
N LYS A 43 -8.09 18.50 5.22
CA LYS A 43 -7.43 18.70 6.52
C LYS A 43 -7.79 17.60 7.52
N GLU A 44 -9.05 17.21 7.56
CA GLU A 44 -9.55 16.13 8.42
C GLU A 44 -8.99 14.79 7.95
N ALA A 45 -8.99 14.53 6.63
CA ALA A 45 -8.40 13.31 6.07
C ALA A 45 -6.93 13.13 6.50
N VAL A 46 -6.13 14.21 6.47
CA VAL A 46 -4.74 14.18 6.93
C VAL A 46 -4.63 13.86 8.42
N GLN A 47 -5.53 14.37 9.27
CA GLN A 47 -5.55 14.01 10.70
C GLN A 47 -5.86 12.52 10.91
N HIS A 48 -6.77 11.94 10.14
CA HIS A 48 -7.04 10.51 10.19
C HIS A 48 -5.84 9.69 9.72
N TYR A 49 -5.12 10.13 8.68
CA TYR A 49 -3.85 9.50 8.28
C TYR A 49 -2.77 9.60 9.36
N ASP A 50 -2.59 10.76 10.00
CA ASP A 50 -1.64 10.92 11.12
C ASP A 50 -1.93 9.90 12.23
N LYS A 51 -3.21 9.74 12.61
CA LYS A 51 -3.64 8.75 13.59
C LYS A 51 -3.43 7.31 13.09
N ALA A 52 -3.75 7.02 11.84
CA ALA A 52 -3.56 5.68 11.29
C ALA A 52 -2.07 5.31 11.28
N PHE A 53 -1.20 6.22 10.85
CA PHE A 53 0.23 5.95 10.71
C PHE A 53 0.96 5.84 12.05
N SER A 54 0.40 6.35 13.14
CA SER A 54 0.95 6.12 14.49
C SER A 54 0.67 4.71 15.02
N LEU A 55 -0.43 4.07 14.58
CA LEU A 55 -0.80 2.70 14.97
C LEU A 55 0.05 1.63 14.26
N LYS A 56 0.77 2.00 13.20
CA LYS A 56 1.47 1.04 12.33
C LYS A 56 2.84 1.55 11.92
N ALA A 57 3.89 0.89 12.39
CA ALA A 57 5.28 1.23 12.10
C ALA A 57 5.65 1.28 10.60
N SER A 58 4.90 0.56 9.75
CA SER A 58 5.05 0.62 8.29
C SER A 58 3.69 0.75 7.61
N PRO A 59 3.22 1.99 7.38
CA PRO A 59 1.98 2.25 6.67
C PRO A 59 2.02 1.75 5.23
N VAL A 60 0.84 1.48 4.66
CA VAL A 60 0.72 0.97 3.29
C VAL A 60 1.05 2.08 2.29
N GLY A 61 1.76 1.74 1.21
CA GLY A 61 2.21 2.72 0.22
C GLY A 61 1.10 3.50 -0.50
N LYS A 62 -0.07 2.88 -0.71
CA LYS A 62 -1.27 3.56 -1.24
C LYS A 62 -1.73 4.67 -0.29
N ASP A 63 -1.88 4.33 0.99
CA ASP A 63 -2.38 5.24 2.01
C ASP A 63 -1.43 6.42 2.19
N LEU A 64 -0.11 6.16 2.19
CA LEU A 64 0.92 7.20 2.16
C LEU A 64 0.82 8.09 0.91
N LEU A 65 0.58 7.51 -0.27
CA LEU A 65 0.42 8.29 -1.50
C LEU A 65 -0.81 9.21 -1.40
N ASN A 66 -1.96 8.71 -0.92
CA ASN A 66 -3.16 9.51 -0.72
C ASN A 66 -2.88 10.67 0.25
N ALA A 67 -2.25 10.39 1.40
CA ALA A 67 -1.87 11.41 2.37
C ALA A 67 -0.90 12.47 1.79
N ILE A 68 0.05 12.06 0.93
CA ILE A 68 0.95 12.96 0.21
C ILE A 68 0.18 13.88 -0.74
N LEU A 69 -0.82 13.36 -1.47
CA LEU A 69 -1.63 14.18 -2.37
C LEU A 69 -2.48 15.19 -1.58
N CYS A 70 -3.09 14.78 -0.46
CA CYS A 70 -3.82 15.71 0.42
C CYS A 70 -2.92 16.82 0.96
N THR A 71 -1.74 16.47 1.46
CA THR A 71 -0.78 17.45 2.00
C THR A 71 -0.21 18.37 0.91
N TYR A 72 -0.05 17.87 -0.32
CA TYR A 72 0.27 18.70 -1.48
C TYR A 72 -0.84 19.74 -1.74
N GLN A 73 -2.11 19.32 -1.80
CA GLN A 73 -3.23 20.23 -2.04
C GLN A 73 -3.41 21.28 -0.94
N LEU A 74 -3.01 20.96 0.29
CA LEU A 74 -3.05 21.86 1.45
C LEU A 74 -1.82 22.77 1.60
N ASP A 75 -0.83 22.68 0.71
CA ASP A 75 0.50 23.29 0.85
C ASP A 75 1.24 22.94 2.17
N ASP A 76 0.90 21.79 2.79
CA ASP A 76 1.54 21.32 4.02
C ASP A 76 2.87 20.63 3.70
N THR A 77 3.90 21.46 3.54
CA THR A 77 5.26 21.00 3.19
C THR A 77 5.86 20.08 4.27
N GLY A 78 5.49 20.27 5.54
CA GLY A 78 6.03 19.50 6.66
C GLY A 78 5.57 18.05 6.61
N ARG A 79 4.25 17.84 6.59
CA ARG A 79 3.68 16.50 6.49
C ARG A 79 3.98 15.83 5.16
N PHE A 80 3.99 16.58 4.06
CA PHE A 80 4.39 16.06 2.76
C PHE A 80 5.77 15.40 2.83
N LYS A 81 6.79 16.10 3.36
CA LYS A 81 8.15 15.57 3.50
C LYS A 81 8.18 14.32 4.37
N SER A 82 7.41 14.30 5.47
CA SER A 82 7.34 13.17 6.38
C SER A 82 6.78 11.91 5.70
N TYR A 83 5.62 12.03 5.04
CA TYR A 83 5.00 10.90 4.35
C TYR A 83 5.81 10.44 3.13
N ALA A 84 6.35 11.38 2.34
CA ALA A 84 7.21 11.08 1.19
C ALA A 84 8.48 10.35 1.62
N THR A 85 9.11 10.78 2.72
CA THR A 85 10.26 10.08 3.30
C THR A 85 9.91 8.65 3.69
N THR A 86 8.77 8.45 4.37
CA THR A 86 8.31 7.11 4.76
C THR A 86 8.01 6.24 3.54
N LEU A 87 7.39 6.80 2.51
CA LEU A 87 7.06 6.11 1.25
C LEU A 87 8.31 5.71 0.46
N LEU A 88 9.27 6.62 0.32
CA LEU A 88 10.56 6.37 -0.34
C LEU A 88 11.42 5.38 0.43
N LYS A 89 11.43 5.52 1.77
CA LYS A 89 11.98 4.49 2.65
C LYS A 89 11.30 3.19 2.29
N ASN A 90 9.98 3.11 2.27
CA ASN A 90 9.23 1.92 1.86
C ASN A 90 9.48 1.42 0.42
N GLY A 91 10.47 1.95 -0.32
CA GLY A 91 10.89 1.41 -1.60
C GLY A 91 9.83 1.59 -2.68
N ALA A 92 8.77 2.38 -2.41
CA ALA A 92 7.83 2.79 -3.43
C ALA A 92 8.51 3.81 -4.35
N PHE A 93 8.09 3.83 -5.63
CA PHE A 93 8.54 4.83 -6.62
C PHE A 93 10.06 4.97 -6.82
N SER A 94 10.78 3.87 -7.09
CA SER A 94 12.23 3.93 -7.36
C SER A 94 12.64 4.67 -8.62
N SER A 95 11.71 4.90 -9.56
CA SER A 95 11.93 5.87 -10.62
C SER A 95 11.23 7.18 -10.27
N ILE A 96 12.02 8.25 -10.27
CA ILE A 96 11.59 9.65 -10.13
C ILE A 96 10.40 9.98 -11.06
N SER A 97 10.35 9.33 -12.24
CA SER A 97 9.32 9.55 -13.27
C SER A 97 7.89 9.15 -12.87
N ASN A 98 7.69 8.35 -11.83
CA ASN A 98 6.37 7.84 -11.49
C ASN A 98 5.58 8.79 -10.57
N PHE A 99 6.22 9.50 -9.65
CA PHE A 99 5.49 10.37 -8.70
C PHE A 99 4.95 11.65 -9.37
N ARG A 100 5.74 12.26 -10.26
CA ARG A 100 5.32 13.46 -11.03
C ARG A 100 4.03 13.21 -11.82
N LYS A 101 3.79 11.98 -12.29
CA LYS A 101 2.54 11.59 -12.97
C LYS A 101 1.32 11.65 -12.05
N TYR A 102 1.47 11.38 -10.75
CA TYR A 102 0.36 11.47 -9.80
C TYR A 102 0.05 12.93 -9.45
N ILE A 103 1.07 13.74 -9.16
CA ILE A 103 0.89 15.19 -8.93
C ILE A 103 0.29 15.87 -10.18
N ALA A 104 0.71 15.48 -11.38
CA ALA A 104 0.16 16.04 -12.61
C ALA A 104 -1.36 15.84 -12.75
N LYS A 105 -1.90 14.74 -12.20
CA LYS A 105 -3.34 14.42 -12.22
C LYS A 105 -4.15 15.16 -11.16
N VAL A 106 -3.50 15.82 -10.19
CA VAL A 106 -4.20 16.63 -9.20
C VAL A 106 -4.58 17.97 -9.86
N PRO A 107 -5.88 18.32 -9.94
CA PRO A 107 -6.33 19.49 -10.67
C PRO A 107 -5.97 20.80 -9.96
N VAL A 108 -5.92 20.79 -8.62
CA VAL A 108 -5.67 21.97 -7.79
C VAL A 108 -4.47 21.69 -6.90
N GLY A 109 -3.47 22.58 -6.90
CA GLY A 109 -2.34 22.48 -5.99
C GLY A 109 -1.46 23.74 -6.05
N PRO A 110 -0.69 24.00 -4.98
CA PRO A 110 -0.01 25.28 -4.77
C PRO A 110 1.12 25.52 -5.77
N ASP A 111 2.02 24.55 -5.96
CA ASP A 111 3.16 24.65 -6.88
C ASP A 111 3.70 23.25 -7.20
N LYS A 112 3.50 22.78 -8.45
CA LYS A 112 3.95 21.43 -8.87
C LYS A 112 5.48 21.30 -8.88
N ASP A 113 6.20 22.37 -9.17
CA ASP A 113 7.65 22.36 -9.29
C ASP A 113 8.33 22.37 -7.92
N LYS A 114 7.82 23.16 -6.96
CA LYS A 114 8.25 23.14 -5.55
C LYS A 114 8.23 21.72 -5.00
N TYR A 115 7.09 21.04 -5.10
CA TYR A 115 6.91 19.69 -4.55
C TYR A 115 7.64 18.61 -5.37
N GLY A 116 7.77 18.80 -6.69
CA GLY A 116 8.62 17.98 -7.54
C GLY A 116 10.08 18.02 -7.10
N LYS A 117 10.64 19.22 -6.83
CA LYS A 117 12.01 19.39 -6.33
C LYS A 117 12.21 18.72 -4.96
N ILE A 118 11.26 18.91 -4.04
CA ILE A 118 11.31 18.24 -2.72
C ILE A 118 11.37 16.72 -2.88
N TRP A 119 10.53 16.16 -3.75
CA TRP A 119 10.53 14.73 -4.02
C TRP A 119 11.87 14.25 -4.60
N ASP A 120 12.40 14.96 -5.60
CA ASP A 120 13.67 14.63 -6.24
C ASP A 120 14.82 14.62 -5.22
N ASP A 121 14.88 15.62 -4.34
CA ASP A 121 15.87 15.71 -3.26
C ASP A 121 15.78 14.55 -2.26
N LEU A 122 14.56 14.19 -1.84
CA LEU A 122 14.35 13.08 -0.92
C LEU A 122 14.74 11.74 -1.56
N SER A 123 14.35 11.52 -2.82
CA SER A 123 14.60 10.27 -3.55
C SER A 123 16.09 10.00 -3.76
N ARG A 124 16.89 11.05 -4.06
CA ARG A 124 18.35 10.94 -4.19
C ARG A 124 19.04 10.54 -2.88
N LYS A 125 18.54 11.01 -1.74
CA LYS A 125 19.17 10.77 -0.43
C LYS A 125 18.84 9.39 0.15
N ILE A 126 17.65 8.86 -0.13
CA ILE A 126 17.11 7.68 0.55
C ILE A 126 17.50 6.37 -0.17
N ILE A 127 17.93 6.41 -1.43
CA ILE A 127 18.09 5.20 -2.25
C ILE A 127 19.58 4.89 -2.55
N PRO A 128 20.26 4.16 -1.66
CA PRO A 128 21.24 3.14 -2.05
C PRO A 128 20.65 1.73 -1.86
N GLY A 129 20.81 0.86 -2.87
CA GLY A 129 20.63 -0.59 -2.67
C GLY A 129 19.22 -1.16 -2.86
N LEU A 130 18.36 -0.56 -3.69
CA LEU A 130 17.11 -1.21 -4.07
C LEU A 130 17.39 -2.41 -4.99
N ASP A 131 16.97 -3.61 -4.59
CA ASP A 131 17.03 -4.81 -5.43
C ASP A 131 16.04 -4.69 -6.60
N THR A 132 16.53 -4.11 -7.70
CA THR A 132 15.76 -3.89 -8.94
C THR A 132 15.34 -5.20 -9.59
N ALA A 133 16.11 -6.27 -9.45
CA ALA A 133 15.76 -7.59 -9.97
C ALA A 133 14.54 -8.15 -9.22
N TYR A 134 14.55 -8.10 -7.88
CA TYR A 134 13.41 -8.51 -7.07
C TYR A 134 12.16 -7.67 -7.37
N ARG A 135 12.31 -6.34 -7.51
CA ARG A 135 11.19 -5.46 -7.87
C ARG A 135 10.59 -5.80 -9.23
N ASN A 136 11.42 -6.07 -10.24
CA ASN A 136 10.95 -6.43 -11.57
C ASN A 136 10.22 -7.78 -11.57
N GLN A 137 10.63 -8.73 -10.72
CA GLN A 137 9.90 -9.99 -10.52
C GLN A 137 8.52 -9.75 -9.93
N LEU A 138 8.37 -8.86 -8.94
CA LEU A 138 7.07 -8.47 -8.39
C LEU A 138 6.18 -7.78 -9.42
N ILE A 139 6.73 -6.85 -10.20
CA ILE A 139 5.97 -6.16 -11.27
C ILE A 139 5.44 -7.16 -12.30
N ARG A 140 6.26 -8.12 -12.73
CA ARG A 140 5.84 -9.15 -13.69
C ARG A 140 4.74 -10.06 -13.13
N LEU A 141 4.82 -10.41 -11.84
CA LEU A 141 3.76 -11.20 -11.20
C LEU A 141 2.44 -10.45 -11.11
N VAL A 142 2.50 -9.17 -10.75
CA VAL A 142 1.32 -8.30 -10.73
C VAL A 142 0.73 -8.18 -12.13
N GLN A 143 1.54 -7.93 -13.16
CA GLN A 143 1.05 -7.83 -14.53
C GLN A 143 0.40 -9.14 -14.99
N ALA A 144 1.04 -10.28 -14.72
CA ALA A 144 0.48 -11.59 -15.06
C ALA A 144 -0.87 -11.87 -14.37
N ASP A 145 -1.04 -11.43 -13.13
CA ASP A 145 -2.32 -11.48 -12.42
C ASP A 145 -3.38 -10.58 -13.07
N GLN A 146 -3.02 -9.34 -13.41
CA GLN A 146 -3.95 -8.39 -14.04
C GLN A 146 -4.33 -8.81 -15.47
N ASP A 147 -3.42 -9.35 -16.26
CA ASP A 147 -3.69 -9.82 -17.63
C ASP A 147 -4.74 -10.94 -17.63
N VAL A 148 -4.62 -11.87 -16.69
CA VAL A 148 -5.63 -12.93 -16.47
C VAL A 148 -6.97 -12.31 -16.08
N ARG A 149 -6.98 -11.38 -15.13
CA ARG A 149 -8.22 -10.68 -14.72
C ARG A 149 -8.91 -10.01 -15.91
N HIS A 150 -8.16 -9.25 -16.68
CA HIS A 150 -8.68 -8.53 -17.84
C HIS A 150 -9.21 -9.48 -18.93
N PHE A 151 -8.52 -10.60 -19.17
CA PHE A 151 -9.01 -11.62 -20.10
C PHE A 151 -10.38 -12.16 -19.69
N PHE A 152 -10.56 -12.52 -18.41
CA PHE A 152 -11.83 -13.05 -17.92
C PHE A 152 -12.94 -12.00 -17.88
N VAL A 153 -12.64 -10.76 -17.46
CA VAL A 153 -13.59 -9.65 -17.52
C VAL A 153 -14.06 -9.39 -18.96
N GLY A 154 -13.14 -9.42 -19.93
CA GLY A 154 -13.48 -9.20 -21.35
C GLY A 154 -14.23 -10.35 -21.98
N LYS A 155 -13.88 -11.60 -21.64
CA LYS A 155 -14.47 -12.81 -22.23
C LYS A 155 -15.87 -13.13 -21.69
N TYR A 156 -16.14 -12.79 -20.43
CA TYR A 156 -17.39 -13.13 -19.73
C TYR A 156 -18.20 -11.88 -19.34
N TYR A 157 -18.25 -10.88 -20.24
CA TYR A 157 -18.97 -9.64 -19.99
C TYR A 157 -20.44 -9.91 -19.64
N GLY A 158 -20.87 -9.52 -18.43
CA GLY A 158 -22.22 -9.74 -17.92
C GLY A 158 -22.50 -11.11 -17.27
N ASP A 159 -21.59 -12.08 -17.40
CA ASP A 159 -21.71 -13.42 -16.80
C ASP A 159 -20.42 -13.83 -16.03
N TYR A 160 -19.76 -12.82 -15.50
CA TYR A 160 -18.45 -12.92 -14.84
C TYR A 160 -18.44 -13.94 -13.70
N ASN A 161 -19.54 -14.06 -12.96
CA ASN A 161 -19.67 -14.95 -11.81
C ASN A 161 -19.70 -16.44 -12.17
N ASN A 162 -20.12 -16.80 -13.40
CA ASN A 162 -20.21 -18.20 -13.83
C ASN A 162 -18.94 -18.66 -14.55
N GLY A 163 -18.32 -17.83 -15.39
CA GLY A 163 -17.13 -18.20 -16.16
C GLY A 163 -15.79 -17.92 -15.48
N GLY A 164 -15.73 -16.94 -14.57
CA GLY A 164 -14.49 -16.53 -13.91
C GLY A 164 -14.09 -17.42 -12.73
N LYS A 165 -15.06 -18.04 -12.04
CA LYS A 165 -14.88 -18.61 -10.69
C LYS A 165 -13.80 -19.69 -10.61
N ASP A 166 -13.80 -20.65 -11.53
CA ASP A 166 -12.84 -21.76 -11.51
C ASP A 166 -11.47 -21.37 -12.03
N SER A 167 -11.43 -20.47 -13.01
CA SER A 167 -10.17 -20.01 -13.60
C SER A 167 -9.40 -19.12 -12.64
N PHE A 168 -10.10 -18.26 -11.88
CA PHE A 168 -9.49 -17.44 -10.84
C PHE A 168 -8.86 -18.27 -9.74
N ASN A 169 -9.53 -19.32 -9.25
CA ASN A 169 -8.98 -20.19 -8.22
C ASN A 169 -7.63 -20.81 -8.65
N VAL A 170 -7.49 -21.22 -9.91
CA VAL A 170 -6.26 -21.83 -10.43
C VAL A 170 -5.17 -20.77 -10.68
N PHE A 171 -5.47 -19.66 -11.35
CA PHE A 171 -4.45 -18.64 -11.66
C PHE A 171 -4.04 -17.81 -10.44
N ASP A 172 -4.98 -17.46 -9.57
CA ASP A 172 -4.68 -16.82 -8.29
C ASP A 172 -3.81 -17.76 -7.47
N SER A 173 -4.09 -19.07 -7.43
CA SER A 173 -3.23 -20.01 -6.71
C SER A 173 -1.78 -20.01 -7.21
N LEU A 174 -1.56 -19.99 -8.54
CA LEU A 174 -0.22 -20.04 -9.11
C LEU A 174 0.57 -18.75 -8.88
N ASN A 175 -0.07 -17.59 -9.06
CA ASN A 175 0.57 -16.30 -8.81
C ASN A 175 0.80 -16.07 -7.31
N VAL A 176 -0.12 -16.51 -6.45
CA VAL A 176 0.03 -16.50 -4.99
C VAL A 176 1.16 -17.42 -4.55
N ILE A 177 1.31 -18.63 -5.12
CA ILE A 177 2.43 -19.53 -4.82
C ILE A 177 3.77 -18.91 -5.24
N LYS A 178 3.84 -18.32 -6.45
CA LYS A 178 5.05 -17.64 -6.92
C LYS A 178 5.40 -16.45 -6.02
N LEU A 179 4.40 -15.67 -5.62
CA LEU A 179 4.57 -14.54 -4.70
C LEU A 179 5.04 -15.00 -3.32
N LYS A 180 4.44 -16.06 -2.79
CA LYS A 180 4.85 -16.69 -1.52
C LYS A 180 6.31 -17.15 -1.59
N LYS A 181 6.70 -17.87 -2.65
CA LYS A 181 8.09 -18.32 -2.85
C LYS A 181 9.07 -17.14 -2.93
N LEU A 182 8.67 -16.04 -3.56
CA LEU A 182 9.47 -14.81 -3.59
C LEU A 182 9.65 -14.20 -2.20
N PHE A 183 8.58 -14.16 -1.40
CA PHE A 183 8.64 -13.71 -0.02
C PHE A 183 9.47 -14.63 0.88
N ASP A 184 9.39 -15.94 0.68
CA ASP A 184 10.16 -16.93 1.45
C ASP A 184 11.66 -16.85 1.12
N THR A 185 12.02 -16.60 -0.15
CA THR A 185 13.42 -16.63 -0.61
C THR A 185 14.15 -15.28 -0.49
N LYS A 186 13.44 -14.17 -0.68
CA LYS A 186 14.03 -12.82 -0.65
C LYS A 186 13.62 -12.03 0.60
N GLY A 187 12.85 -12.66 1.49
CA GLY A 187 12.16 -12.00 2.58
C GLY A 187 10.95 -11.23 2.08
N PHE A 188 9.98 -11.03 2.98
CA PHE A 188 8.99 -9.98 2.80
C PHE A 188 9.79 -8.67 2.71
N LEU A 189 9.69 -7.92 1.60
CA LEU A 189 10.15 -6.54 1.63
C LEU A 189 9.43 -5.92 2.83
N ARG A 190 10.14 -5.53 3.89
CA ARG A 190 9.59 -4.83 5.06
C ARG A 190 8.86 -3.51 4.70
N ARG A 191 8.70 -3.26 3.40
CA ARG A 191 8.50 -2.01 2.71
C ARG A 191 7.49 -2.11 1.54
N ILE A 192 7.07 -3.30 1.08
CA ILE A 192 5.99 -3.40 0.05
C ILE A 192 4.84 -4.29 0.53
N LYS A 193 3.89 -3.69 1.28
CA LYS A 193 2.51 -4.19 1.40
C LYS A 193 1.59 -3.68 0.28
N SER A 194 2.07 -2.86 -0.66
CA SER A 194 1.28 -2.44 -1.83
C SER A 194 1.01 -3.58 -2.82
N ALA A 195 1.78 -4.67 -2.78
CA ALA A 195 1.44 -5.90 -3.50
C ALA A 195 0.20 -6.59 -2.90
N MET A 196 -0.04 -6.48 -1.58
CA MET A 196 -1.28 -6.95 -0.96
C MET A 196 -2.47 -6.05 -1.29
N THR A 197 -2.29 -4.76 -1.62
CA THR A 197 -3.40 -3.89 -2.04
C THR A 197 -3.94 -4.26 -3.43
N ILE A 198 -3.14 -4.90 -4.27
CA ILE A 198 -3.60 -5.46 -5.54
C ILE A 198 -4.41 -6.74 -5.29
N ILE A 199 -4.02 -7.54 -4.29
CA ILE A 199 -4.77 -8.72 -3.83
C ILE A 199 -6.06 -8.30 -3.09
N PHE A 200 -6.07 -7.21 -2.32
CA PHE A 200 -7.25 -6.73 -1.56
C PHE A 200 -8.23 -5.86 -2.36
N ARG A 201 -7.82 -5.28 -3.51
CA ARG A 201 -8.78 -4.65 -4.42
C ARG A 201 -9.74 -5.66 -5.06
N ALA A 202 -9.41 -6.96 -5.00
CA ALA A 202 -10.34 -8.01 -5.38
C ALA A 202 -11.50 -8.12 -4.37
N THR A 203 -11.26 -8.02 -3.06
CA THR A 203 -12.30 -8.24 -2.04
C THR A 203 -13.39 -7.15 -1.98
N HIS A 204 -13.09 -5.92 -2.41
CA HIS A 204 -14.09 -4.83 -2.47
C HIS A 204 -14.86 -4.74 -3.79
N LEU A 205 -14.50 -5.54 -4.80
CA LEU A 205 -15.38 -5.81 -5.94
C LEU A 205 -16.37 -6.97 -5.65
N TYR A 206 -16.31 -7.57 -4.45
CA TYR A 206 -17.18 -8.66 -4.00
C TYR A 206 -18.12 -8.27 -2.84
N THR A 207 -18.28 -6.98 -2.55
CA THR A 207 -19.30 -6.47 -1.63
C THR A 207 -20.07 -5.32 -2.27
N ASN A 208 -20.82 -5.65 -3.33
CA ASN A 208 -22.10 -5.06 -3.70
C ASN A 208 -22.86 -6.10 -4.52
#